data_AF-A0A7C5SL69-F1
#
_entry.id   AF-A0A7C5SL69-F1
#
_cell.length_a   1.000
_cell.length_b   1.000
_cell.length_c   1.000
_cell.angle_alpha   90.00
_cell.angle_beta   90.00
_cell.angle_gamma   90.00
#
_symmetry.space_group_name_H-M   'P 1'
#
loop_
_entity.id
_entity.type
_entity.pdbx_description
1 polymer ?
#
loop_
_entity_poly.entity_id
_entity_poly.type
_entity_poly.pdbx_seq_one_letter_code
_entity_poly.pdbx_strand_id
1 'polypeptide(L)'
;IVNSATGRPRGIYPKLFKIFLGFEAGSKPEAIRNIVDTYVVPEPGCGVEDEVVKLALKLRDGFLVFVPVDKGVEYAEYLASKLRDVGLKAEAFHAKRSAELIEAFARGEYNCLVGVATYYGTIVRGVDLPTRVKYVVFAGVPRHKFSSRLETVSPLDILRMLVVIRDIAEEREKEEIDTLIGRLSRRLRLMSQGALIKLREEYSKALLTGQYDEKNTLLRDLLRASEILREKLSREETWNRLSQIGEIAIVRENDSMYILIPDVATYIQASGRCSRLYPGGITKGLSVLVVDDIRLLKGLVSRMRWIYEDFKIYELREINLDDLIEEISSERVKVADILSGKITPSTILDLVKTVLFIVESPNKARTIANFFGKPSVRIFENNIKAYEVTIGKFIVTIIATGGHVYDLIVDDKPPEAQNTRHLYGVIVENDYYIPIYTDIKTCAHGHQFTDEVGEPSICPKCGFSVNITRKSKIIEVLRKLASEADMVLIGTDPDAEGEKIAWDIRVLLEPYAEKIYRVEFHEVTRRAILSAVANPGNFDVKRVESQIVRRVEDRWLGFALSEVVQKIAWPAYCAYYLYTRGLKSIEDCCRPNRNLSAGRVQTPVLGFIVSEFNKSREPENSKFYV
;
A
#
# COMPACT_ATOMS: atom_id res chain seq x y z
N ILE A 1 -2.88 -23.67 -3.93
CA ILE A 1 -1.83 -22.67 -4.25
C ILE A 1 -2.13 -22.12 -5.63
N VAL A 2 -2.29 -20.80 -5.78
CA VAL A 2 -2.53 -20.15 -7.08
C VAL A 2 -1.51 -19.02 -7.27
N ASN A 3 -1.01 -18.85 -8.50
CA ASN A 3 -0.10 -17.75 -8.80
C ASN A 3 -0.82 -16.40 -8.65
N SER A 4 -0.08 -15.38 -8.21
CA SER A 4 -0.56 -13.99 -8.18
C SER A 4 -1.07 -13.57 -9.55
N ALA A 5 -2.20 -12.87 -9.61
CA ALA A 5 -2.79 -12.48 -10.88
C ALA A 5 -1.90 -11.48 -11.63
N THR A 6 -1.52 -11.81 -12.87
CA THR A 6 -0.77 -10.94 -13.80
C THR A 6 -1.59 -9.72 -14.26
N GLY A 7 -2.91 -9.73 -14.03
CA GLY A 7 -3.81 -8.60 -14.18
C GLY A 7 -4.69 -8.44 -12.93
N ARG A 8 -5.49 -7.36 -12.85
CA ARG A 8 -6.42 -7.19 -11.73
C ARG A 8 -7.53 -8.27 -11.81
N PRO A 9 -7.75 -9.10 -10.77
CA PRO A 9 -8.87 -10.02 -10.76
C PRO A 9 -10.18 -9.21 -10.80
N ARG A 10 -11.04 -9.51 -11.78
CA ARG A 10 -12.30 -8.79 -12.08
C ARG A 10 -13.48 -9.75 -12.04
N GLY A 11 -14.66 -9.23 -11.69
CA GLY A 11 -15.91 -9.99 -11.65
C GLY A 11 -16.21 -10.63 -10.29
N ILE A 12 -17.29 -11.44 -10.24
CA ILE A 12 -17.78 -12.09 -9.01
C ILE A 12 -17.00 -13.37 -8.69
N TYR A 13 -16.53 -14.11 -9.70
CA TYR A 13 -15.85 -15.40 -9.51
C TYR A 13 -14.59 -15.33 -8.63
N PRO A 14 -13.69 -14.33 -8.75
CA PRO A 14 -12.56 -14.22 -7.83
C PRO A 14 -12.97 -14.02 -6.36
N LYS A 15 -14.19 -13.55 -6.08
CA LYS A 15 -14.69 -13.43 -4.71
C LYS A 15 -15.05 -14.78 -4.10
N LEU A 16 -15.23 -15.83 -4.91
CA LEU A 16 -15.49 -17.18 -4.40
C LEU A 16 -14.27 -17.75 -3.66
N PHE A 17 -13.04 -17.39 -4.07
CA PHE A 17 -11.82 -17.76 -3.34
C PHE A 17 -11.82 -17.24 -1.90
N LYS A 18 -12.38 -16.04 -1.69
CA LYS A 18 -12.55 -15.46 -0.36
C LYS A 18 -13.46 -16.32 0.53
N ILE A 19 -14.58 -16.78 -0.04
CA ILE A 19 -15.63 -17.50 0.68
C ILE A 19 -15.19 -18.93 0.98
N PHE A 20 -14.64 -19.63 -0.02
CA PHE A 20 -14.34 -21.05 0.11
C PHE A 20 -12.94 -21.34 0.63
N LEU A 21 -11.96 -20.50 0.33
CA LEU A 21 -10.54 -20.77 0.61
C LEU A 21 -9.90 -19.71 1.52
N GLY A 22 -10.68 -18.73 2.00
CA GLY A 22 -10.18 -17.71 2.92
C GLY A 22 -9.06 -16.85 2.36
N PHE A 23 -8.98 -16.64 1.04
CA PHE A 23 -7.97 -15.75 0.46
C PHE A 23 -8.51 -14.84 -0.64
N GLU A 24 -7.95 -13.63 -0.74
CA GLU A 24 -8.15 -12.71 -1.86
C GLU A 24 -6.82 -12.50 -2.58
N ALA A 25 -6.81 -12.76 -3.90
CA ALA A 25 -5.63 -12.50 -4.72
C ALA A 25 -5.37 -10.99 -4.84
N GLY A 26 -4.18 -10.57 -4.42
CA GLY A 26 -3.65 -9.24 -4.68
C GLY A 26 -3.34 -9.05 -6.17
N SER A 27 -3.08 -7.80 -6.54
CA SER A 27 -2.54 -7.49 -7.88
C SER A 27 -1.21 -6.83 -7.68
N LYS A 28 -0.10 -7.43 -8.16
CA LYS A 28 1.27 -6.93 -7.96
C LYS A 28 1.38 -5.43 -8.24
N PRO A 29 1.58 -4.60 -7.21
CA PRO A 29 1.83 -3.17 -7.37
C PRO A 29 3.32 -2.87 -7.34
N GLU A 30 4.09 -3.76 -6.71
CA GLU A 30 5.52 -3.82 -6.84
C GLU A 30 5.84 -5.00 -7.76
N ALA A 31 6.08 -4.68 -9.03
CA ALA A 31 7.23 -5.33 -9.64
C ALA A 31 8.40 -4.88 -8.76
N ILE A 32 8.89 -5.75 -7.88
CA ILE A 32 10.26 -5.62 -7.38
C ILE A 32 11.09 -5.33 -8.64
N ARG A 33 11.79 -4.20 -8.69
CA ARG A 33 12.63 -3.79 -9.82
C ARG A 33 14.03 -3.63 -9.28
N ASN A 34 14.92 -4.53 -9.67
CA ASN A 34 16.35 -4.35 -9.48
C ASN A 34 16.92 -3.87 -10.82
N ILE A 35 16.62 -2.62 -11.17
CA ILE A 35 16.97 -2.04 -12.47
C ILE A 35 17.80 -0.80 -12.24
N VAL A 36 18.93 -0.72 -12.95
CA VAL A 36 19.66 0.54 -13.10
C VAL A 36 18.98 1.31 -14.23
N ASP A 37 18.15 2.29 -13.87
CA ASP A 37 17.50 3.18 -14.82
C ASP A 37 18.48 4.28 -15.25
N THR A 38 18.76 4.37 -16.55
CA THR A 38 19.71 5.33 -17.14
C THR A 38 19.10 6.07 -18.33
N TYR A 39 19.66 7.23 -18.66
CA TYR A 39 19.31 7.96 -19.87
C TYR A 39 20.56 8.45 -20.62
N VAL A 40 20.41 8.69 -21.91
CA VAL A 40 21.41 9.32 -22.77
C VAL A 40 20.73 10.32 -23.68
N VAL A 41 21.31 11.50 -23.84
CA VAL A 41 20.88 12.49 -24.83
C VAL A 41 21.78 12.34 -26.05
N PRO A 42 21.25 12.09 -27.26
CA PRO A 42 22.07 12.00 -28.47
C PRO A 42 22.93 13.26 -28.67
N GLU A 43 24.16 13.06 -29.13
CA GLU A 43 25.07 14.16 -29.45
C GLU A 43 24.54 14.99 -30.63
N PRO A 44 24.86 16.31 -30.72
CA PRO A 44 24.42 17.13 -31.83
C PRO A 44 24.84 16.54 -33.20
N GLY A 45 23.86 16.27 -34.06
CA GLY A 45 24.08 15.64 -35.37
C GLY A 45 23.90 14.12 -35.40
N CYS A 46 23.77 13.46 -34.25
CA CYS A 46 23.39 12.06 -34.13
C CYS A 46 21.90 11.92 -33.80
N GLY A 47 21.20 11.04 -34.52
CA GLY A 47 19.82 10.70 -34.25
C GLY A 47 19.66 9.75 -33.07
N VAL A 48 18.39 9.50 -32.70
CA VAL A 48 18.04 8.46 -31.72
C VAL A 48 18.52 7.09 -32.19
N GLU A 49 18.41 6.84 -33.49
CA GLU A 49 18.78 5.59 -34.14
C GLU A 49 20.27 5.32 -34.05
N ASP A 50 21.11 6.33 -34.24
CA ASP A 50 22.57 6.22 -34.17
C ASP A 50 23.02 5.87 -32.75
N GLU A 51 22.44 6.52 -31.74
CA GLU A 51 22.75 6.22 -30.34
C GLU A 51 22.24 4.82 -29.95
N VAL A 52 21.07 4.40 -30.43
CA VAL A 52 20.59 3.01 -30.23
C VAL A 52 21.56 2.00 -30.85
N VAL A 53 22.07 2.26 -32.07
CA VAL A 53 23.06 1.39 -32.73
C VAL A 53 24.37 1.32 -31.92
N LYS A 54 24.87 2.45 -31.43
CA LYS A 54 26.07 2.53 -30.57
C LYS A 54 25.90 1.74 -29.28
N LEU A 55 24.75 1.88 -28.62
CA LEU A 55 24.40 1.11 -27.42
C LEU A 55 24.30 -0.38 -27.72
N ALA A 56 23.63 -0.76 -28.80
CA ALA A 56 23.46 -2.14 -29.21
C ALA A 56 24.81 -2.85 -29.48
N LEU A 57 25.77 -2.14 -30.08
CA LEU A 57 27.14 -2.65 -30.28
C LEU A 57 27.89 -2.87 -28.97
N LYS A 58 27.63 -2.08 -27.92
CA LYS A 58 28.18 -2.30 -26.58
C LYS A 58 27.50 -3.45 -25.84
N LEU A 59 26.17 -3.48 -25.86
CA LEU A 59 25.37 -4.48 -25.14
C LEU A 59 25.47 -5.88 -25.76
N ARG A 60 25.66 -5.95 -27.09
CA ARG A 60 25.83 -7.13 -27.94
C ARG A 60 24.65 -8.10 -27.99
N ASP A 61 24.04 -8.46 -26.86
CA ASP A 61 23.13 -9.59 -26.77
C ASP A 61 22.11 -9.48 -25.63
N GLY A 62 20.91 -10.03 -25.84
CA GLY A 62 19.88 -10.16 -24.80
C GLY A 62 19.16 -8.86 -24.48
N PHE A 63 19.02 -7.95 -25.45
CA PHE A 63 18.34 -6.67 -25.26
C PHE A 63 17.04 -6.54 -26.05
N LEU A 64 16.08 -5.82 -25.47
CA LEU A 64 14.83 -5.45 -26.14
C LEU A 64 14.87 -3.95 -26.46
N VAL A 65 14.50 -3.58 -27.69
CA VAL A 65 14.39 -2.18 -28.10
C VAL A 65 12.91 -1.82 -28.22
N PHE A 66 12.50 -0.77 -27.51
CA PHE A 66 11.14 -0.27 -27.53
C PHE A 66 11.06 1.06 -28.27
N VAL A 67 10.19 1.13 -29.27
CA VAL A 67 9.90 2.38 -30.00
C VAL A 67 8.59 3.00 -29.49
N PRO A 68 8.49 4.35 -29.43
CA PRO A 68 7.24 5.02 -29.06
C PRO A 68 6.06 4.63 -29.96
N VAL A 69 4.86 4.60 -29.36
CA VAL A 69 3.62 4.16 -30.05
C VAL A 69 3.31 5.01 -31.28
N ASP A 70 3.60 6.31 -31.22
CA ASP A 70 3.40 7.28 -32.29
C ASP A 70 4.32 7.06 -33.51
N LYS A 71 5.46 6.36 -33.34
CA LYS A 71 6.35 6.00 -34.47
C LYS A 71 5.92 4.70 -35.18
N GLY A 72 5.13 3.87 -34.53
CA GLY A 72 4.53 2.67 -35.13
C GLY A 72 5.51 1.54 -35.46
N VAL A 73 4.99 0.53 -36.16
CA VAL A 73 5.71 -0.72 -36.49
C VAL A 73 6.74 -0.50 -37.60
N GLU A 74 6.46 0.36 -38.57
CA GLU A 74 7.37 0.68 -39.68
C GLU A 74 8.71 1.21 -39.16
N TYR A 75 8.66 2.07 -38.14
CA TYR A 75 9.88 2.56 -37.48
C TYR A 75 10.63 1.46 -36.72
N ALA A 76 9.92 0.50 -36.11
CA ALA A 76 10.55 -0.66 -35.49
C ALA A 76 11.26 -1.55 -36.52
N GLU A 77 10.66 -1.76 -37.70
CA GLU A 77 11.28 -2.49 -38.83
C GLU A 77 12.52 -1.77 -39.36
N TYR A 78 12.44 -0.45 -39.53
CA TYR A 78 13.57 0.38 -39.94
C TYR A 78 14.74 0.27 -38.95
N LEU A 79 14.47 0.40 -37.66
CA LEU A 79 15.50 0.30 -36.63
C LEU A 79 16.09 -1.11 -36.52
N ALA A 80 15.26 -2.16 -36.68
CA ALA A 80 15.76 -3.53 -36.77
C ALA A 80 16.69 -3.73 -37.99
N SER A 81 16.38 -3.11 -39.13
CA SER A 81 17.27 -3.12 -40.30
C SER A 81 18.62 -2.48 -40.00
N LYS A 82 18.63 -1.29 -39.39
CA LYS A 82 19.86 -0.59 -39.01
C LYS A 82 20.75 -1.42 -38.08
N LEU A 83 20.14 -2.17 -37.15
CA LEU A 83 20.87 -3.07 -36.27
C LEU A 83 21.46 -4.28 -37.01
N ARG A 84 20.77 -4.79 -38.05
CA ARG A 84 21.31 -5.84 -38.93
C ARG A 84 22.47 -5.34 -39.77
N ASP A 85 22.42 -4.11 -40.26
CA ASP A 85 23.49 -3.52 -41.09
C ASP A 85 24.83 -3.44 -40.33
N VAL A 86 24.80 -3.34 -39.00
CA VAL A 86 26.00 -3.37 -38.14
C VAL A 86 26.36 -4.77 -37.62
N GLY A 87 25.74 -5.82 -38.18
CA GLY A 87 26.07 -7.22 -37.92
C GLY A 87 25.37 -7.87 -36.73
N LEU A 88 24.34 -7.24 -36.14
CA LEU A 88 23.55 -7.85 -35.06
C LEU A 88 22.37 -8.65 -35.62
N LYS A 89 22.04 -9.77 -35.00
CA LYS A 89 20.82 -10.54 -35.33
C LYS A 89 19.60 -9.86 -34.70
N ALA A 90 19.04 -8.88 -35.39
CA ALA A 90 17.90 -8.09 -34.94
C ALA A 90 16.63 -8.39 -35.75
N GLU A 91 15.48 -8.44 -35.08
CA GLU A 91 14.19 -8.62 -35.74
C GLU A 91 13.10 -7.71 -35.17
N ALA A 92 12.18 -7.26 -36.04
CA ALA A 92 11.02 -6.49 -35.65
C ALA A 92 9.92 -7.41 -35.05
N PHE A 93 9.30 -6.95 -33.97
CA PHE A 93 8.33 -7.72 -33.23
C PHE A 93 6.92 -7.53 -33.80
N HIS A 94 6.38 -8.58 -34.41
CA HIS A 94 5.02 -8.59 -34.93
C HIS A 94 4.08 -9.43 -34.05
N ALA A 95 2.96 -8.84 -33.63
CA ALA A 95 1.99 -9.52 -32.75
C ALA A 95 1.48 -10.85 -33.32
N LYS A 96 1.31 -10.94 -34.66
CA LYS A 96 0.87 -12.16 -35.37
C LYS A 96 1.86 -13.33 -35.25
N ARG A 97 3.16 -13.06 -35.07
CA ARG A 97 4.24 -14.07 -34.95
C ARG A 97 4.90 -14.03 -33.56
N SER A 98 4.16 -13.58 -32.55
CA SER A 98 4.74 -13.31 -31.23
C SER A 98 5.35 -14.53 -30.55
N ALA A 99 4.71 -15.71 -30.59
CA ALA A 99 5.24 -16.92 -29.96
C ALA A 99 6.56 -17.37 -30.59
N GLU A 100 6.59 -17.45 -31.93
CA GLU A 100 7.77 -17.86 -32.71
C GLU A 100 8.99 -16.96 -32.43
N LEU A 101 8.80 -15.64 -32.48
CA LEU A 101 9.87 -14.66 -32.24
C LEU A 101 10.40 -14.72 -30.80
N ILE A 102 9.51 -14.91 -29.81
CA ILE A 102 9.90 -15.02 -28.40
C ILE A 102 10.72 -16.29 -28.19
N GLU A 103 10.33 -17.41 -28.78
CA GLU A 103 11.07 -18.67 -28.67
C GLU A 103 12.43 -18.61 -29.38
N ALA A 104 12.48 -18.08 -30.60
CA ALA A 104 13.75 -17.89 -31.33
C ALA A 104 14.71 -16.98 -30.56
N PHE A 105 14.20 -15.89 -29.98
CA PHE A 105 14.98 -15.02 -29.12
C PHE A 105 15.42 -15.73 -27.83
N ALA A 106 14.56 -16.55 -27.20
CA ALA A 106 14.92 -17.34 -26.03
C ALA A 106 16.05 -18.34 -26.31
N ARG A 107 16.07 -18.95 -27.50
CA ARG A 107 17.14 -19.86 -27.96
C ARG A 107 18.44 -19.14 -28.37
N GLY A 108 18.44 -17.81 -28.44
CA GLY A 108 19.60 -17.02 -28.83
C GLY A 108 19.81 -16.90 -30.35
N GLU A 109 18.78 -17.20 -31.15
CA GLU A 109 18.83 -16.99 -32.60
C GLU A 109 18.90 -15.49 -32.95
N TYR A 110 18.27 -14.66 -32.13
CA TYR A 110 18.32 -13.20 -32.21
C TYR A 110 19.05 -12.59 -31.01
N ASN A 111 19.89 -11.60 -31.28
CA ASN A 111 20.55 -10.77 -30.26
C ASN A 111 19.57 -9.77 -29.63
N CYS A 112 18.62 -9.25 -30.43
CA CYS A 112 17.62 -8.32 -29.97
C CYS A 112 16.31 -8.37 -30.75
N LEU A 113 15.24 -7.97 -30.07
CA LEU A 113 13.93 -7.74 -30.67
C LEU A 113 13.57 -6.26 -30.57
N VAL A 114 13.04 -5.70 -31.66
CA VAL A 114 12.60 -4.30 -31.73
C VAL A 114 11.09 -4.25 -31.82
N GLY A 115 10.40 -3.59 -30.89
CA GLY A 115 8.93 -3.57 -30.90
C GLY A 115 8.33 -2.27 -30.40
N VAL A 116 7.06 -2.08 -30.72
CA VAL A 116 6.31 -0.89 -30.28
C VAL A 116 5.98 -0.99 -28.79
N ALA A 117 6.22 0.09 -28.06
CA ALA A 117 6.03 0.21 -26.62
C ALA A 117 4.55 0.37 -26.25
N THR A 118 3.73 -0.63 -26.53
CA THR A 118 2.32 -0.62 -26.16
C THR A 118 2.12 -1.31 -24.81
N TYR A 119 1.50 -0.64 -23.83
CA TYR A 119 1.28 -1.18 -22.49
C TYR A 119 0.66 -2.59 -22.46
N TYR A 120 -0.27 -2.90 -23.37
CA TYR A 120 -0.91 -4.22 -23.52
C TYR A 120 -0.26 -5.14 -24.57
N GLY A 121 0.80 -4.67 -25.23
CA GLY A 121 1.51 -5.42 -26.26
C GLY A 121 2.20 -6.66 -25.70
N THR A 122 2.26 -7.73 -26.49
CA THR A 122 2.87 -9.01 -26.09
C THR A 122 4.37 -8.89 -25.82
N ILE A 123 5.10 -8.02 -26.51
CA ILE A 123 6.52 -7.76 -26.19
C ILE A 123 6.70 -7.07 -24.82
N VAL A 124 5.79 -6.15 -24.47
CA VAL A 124 5.82 -5.43 -23.18
C VAL A 124 5.30 -6.29 -22.02
N ARG A 125 4.30 -7.16 -22.27
CA ARG A 125 3.62 -7.95 -21.22
C ARG A 125 3.94 -9.43 -21.19
N GLY A 126 4.02 -10.04 -22.36
CA GLY A 126 4.05 -11.49 -22.58
C GLY A 126 5.46 -12.09 -22.60
N VAL A 127 6.51 -11.27 -22.69
CA VAL A 127 7.89 -11.74 -22.60
C VAL A 127 8.27 -11.94 -21.14
N ASP A 128 8.54 -13.19 -20.76
CA ASP A 128 9.04 -13.59 -19.44
C ASP A 128 10.22 -14.55 -19.59
N LEU A 129 11.40 -13.97 -19.85
CA LEU A 129 12.63 -14.73 -20.11
C LEU A 129 13.75 -14.24 -19.18
N PRO A 130 13.73 -14.63 -17.88
CA PRO A 130 14.68 -14.14 -16.88
C PRO A 130 16.14 -14.50 -17.19
N THR A 131 16.39 -15.54 -17.98
CA THR A 131 17.73 -15.97 -18.39
C THR A 131 18.23 -15.25 -19.65
N ARG A 132 17.33 -14.68 -20.45
CA ARG A 132 17.66 -14.10 -21.78
C ARG A 132 17.66 -12.58 -21.78
N VAL A 133 16.63 -11.96 -21.20
CA VAL A 133 16.49 -10.49 -21.22
C VAL A 133 17.38 -9.87 -20.14
N LYS A 134 18.39 -9.13 -20.57
CA LYS A 134 19.37 -8.43 -19.73
C LYS A 134 19.14 -6.93 -19.72
N TYR A 135 18.79 -6.38 -20.88
CA TYR A 135 18.77 -4.95 -21.12
C TYR A 135 17.50 -4.53 -21.84
N VAL A 136 17.06 -3.31 -21.56
CA VAL A 136 15.96 -2.65 -22.26
C VAL A 136 16.46 -1.30 -22.75
N VAL A 137 16.28 -1.03 -24.04
CA VAL A 137 16.63 0.25 -24.68
C VAL A 137 15.35 0.88 -25.20
N PHE A 138 15.09 2.13 -24.85
CA PHE A 138 13.99 2.91 -25.39
C PHE A 138 14.52 3.87 -26.45
N ALA A 139 14.07 3.70 -27.69
CA ALA A 139 14.41 4.55 -28.84
C ALA A 139 13.51 5.81 -28.86
N GLY A 140 13.63 6.64 -27.82
CA GLY A 140 12.75 7.77 -27.54
C GLY A 140 11.91 7.54 -26.29
N VAL A 141 11.44 8.64 -25.67
CA VAL A 141 10.62 8.54 -24.45
C VAL A 141 9.26 7.93 -24.77
N PRO A 142 8.84 6.83 -24.09
CA PRO A 142 7.48 6.30 -24.24
C PRO A 142 6.45 7.38 -23.99
N ARG A 143 5.51 7.55 -24.91
CA ARG A 143 4.56 8.67 -24.88
C ARG A 143 3.24 8.34 -25.55
N HIS A 144 2.25 9.14 -25.22
CA HIS A 144 1.01 9.28 -25.97
C HIS A 144 1.04 10.60 -26.76
N LYS A 145 0.55 10.57 -27.99
CA LYS A 145 0.47 11.72 -28.89
C LYS A 145 -1.00 12.08 -29.14
N PHE A 146 -1.38 13.31 -28.85
CA PHE A 146 -2.75 13.80 -28.96
C PHE A 146 -2.84 14.98 -29.91
N SER A 147 -3.77 14.92 -30.85
CA SER A 147 -4.06 16.02 -31.77
C SER A 147 -4.95 17.08 -31.11
N SER A 148 -4.70 18.35 -31.41
CA SER A 148 -5.56 19.48 -31.04
C SER A 148 -7.01 19.35 -31.54
N ARG A 149 -7.25 18.57 -32.61
CA ARG A 149 -8.58 18.41 -33.23
C ARG A 149 -9.47 17.36 -32.56
N LEU A 150 -8.90 16.53 -31.69
CA LEU A 150 -9.61 15.49 -30.92
C LEU A 150 -10.44 14.46 -31.74
N GLU A 151 -10.10 14.23 -33.01
CA GLU A 151 -10.91 13.41 -33.94
C GLU A 151 -10.94 11.91 -33.60
N THR A 152 -9.88 11.36 -32.98
CA THR A 152 -9.72 9.90 -32.73
C THR A 152 -9.40 9.55 -31.27
N VAL A 153 -9.90 10.35 -30.33
CA VAL A 153 -9.50 10.28 -28.92
C VAL A 153 -10.29 9.23 -28.15
N SER A 154 -9.61 8.33 -27.44
CA SER A 154 -10.28 7.36 -26.57
C SER A 154 -10.71 7.97 -25.22
N PRO A 155 -11.66 7.36 -24.49
CA PRO A 155 -12.04 7.81 -23.15
C PRO A 155 -10.87 7.94 -22.16
N LEU A 156 -9.84 7.09 -22.29
CA LEU A 156 -8.63 7.18 -21.45
C LEU A 156 -7.74 8.37 -21.83
N ASP A 157 -7.77 8.76 -23.10
CA ASP A 157 -7.00 9.90 -23.61
C ASP A 157 -7.61 11.21 -23.16
N ILE A 158 -8.95 11.30 -23.12
CA ILE A 158 -9.67 12.42 -22.49
C ILE A 158 -9.23 12.62 -21.05
N LEU A 159 -9.18 11.54 -20.26
CA LEU A 159 -8.72 11.61 -18.88
C LEU A 159 -7.27 12.10 -18.76
N ARG A 160 -6.36 11.66 -19.65
CA ARG A 160 -4.96 12.10 -19.63
C ARG A 160 -4.81 13.57 -19.98
N MET A 161 -5.54 14.03 -21.00
CA MET A 161 -5.52 15.44 -21.39
C MET A 161 -6.15 16.33 -20.32
N LEU A 162 -7.23 15.88 -19.67
CA LEU A 162 -7.83 16.63 -18.56
C LEU A 162 -6.83 16.86 -17.43
N VAL A 163 -6.02 15.86 -17.07
CA VAL A 163 -4.98 16.01 -16.04
C VAL A 163 -3.96 17.09 -16.43
N VAL A 164 -3.56 17.15 -17.70
CA VAL A 164 -2.62 18.18 -18.16
C VAL A 164 -3.27 19.57 -18.20
N ILE A 165 -4.51 19.67 -18.66
CA ILE A 165 -5.25 20.94 -18.70
C ILE A 165 -5.53 21.45 -17.27
N ARG A 166 -5.77 20.55 -16.31
CA ARG A 166 -5.97 20.90 -14.90
C ARG A 166 -4.82 21.72 -14.33
N ASP A 167 -3.57 21.42 -14.70
CA ASP A 167 -2.39 22.11 -14.18
C ASP A 167 -2.30 23.57 -14.64
N ILE A 168 -2.92 23.89 -15.78
CA ILE A 168 -3.00 25.25 -16.33
C ILE A 168 -4.40 25.88 -16.25
N ALA A 169 -5.36 25.22 -15.62
CA ALA A 169 -6.69 25.78 -15.45
C ALA A 169 -6.69 26.90 -14.40
N GLU A 170 -7.70 27.78 -14.45
CA GLU A 170 -7.92 28.76 -13.37
C GLU A 170 -8.52 28.09 -12.12
N GLU A 171 -8.37 28.70 -10.94
CA GLU A 171 -8.79 28.13 -9.65
C GLU A 171 -10.26 27.66 -9.64
N ARG A 172 -11.15 28.45 -10.25
CA ARG A 172 -12.59 28.14 -10.35
C ARG A 172 -12.89 26.94 -11.25
N GLU A 173 -12.07 26.71 -12.27
CA GLU A 173 -12.24 25.60 -13.22
C GLU A 173 -11.56 24.31 -12.72
N LYS A 174 -10.51 24.44 -11.91
CA LYS A 174 -9.80 23.29 -11.32
C LYS A 174 -10.73 22.38 -10.54
N GLU A 175 -11.67 22.93 -9.78
CA GLU A 175 -12.60 22.15 -8.96
C GLU A 175 -13.51 21.24 -9.82
N GLU A 176 -14.03 21.76 -10.93
CA GLU A 176 -14.84 20.99 -11.89
C GLU A 176 -13.98 19.88 -12.53
N ILE A 177 -12.77 20.23 -12.99
CA ILE A 177 -11.85 19.28 -13.63
C ILE A 177 -11.42 18.18 -12.65
N ASP A 178 -11.08 18.52 -11.40
CA ASP A 178 -10.70 17.56 -10.35
C ASP A 178 -11.85 16.60 -10.05
N THR A 179 -13.08 17.11 -9.99
CA THR A 179 -14.28 16.29 -9.81
C THR A 179 -14.51 15.31 -10.98
N LEU A 180 -14.28 15.76 -12.22
CA LEU A 180 -14.36 14.90 -13.40
C LEU A 180 -13.25 13.85 -13.41
N ILE A 181 -12.00 14.23 -13.13
CA ILE A 181 -10.84 13.32 -13.03
C ILE A 181 -11.12 12.23 -11.99
N GLY A 182 -11.61 12.59 -10.80
CA GLY A 182 -11.95 11.64 -9.75
C GLY A 182 -13.01 10.63 -10.17
N ARG A 183 -14.10 11.10 -10.79
CA ARG A 183 -15.20 10.23 -11.25
C ARG A 183 -14.80 9.32 -12.41
N LEU A 184 -14.15 9.89 -13.43
CA LEU A 184 -13.70 9.16 -14.62
C LEU A 184 -12.59 8.16 -14.28
N SER A 185 -11.56 8.57 -13.52
CA SER A 185 -10.45 7.69 -13.16
C SER A 185 -10.92 6.46 -12.39
N ARG A 186 -11.84 6.62 -11.43
CA ARG A 186 -12.38 5.50 -10.64
C ARG A 186 -13.12 4.51 -11.52
N ARG A 187 -13.94 4.98 -12.46
CA ARG A 187 -14.77 4.13 -13.33
C ARG A 187 -13.96 3.48 -14.44
N LEU A 188 -13.20 4.26 -15.22
CA LEU A 188 -12.42 3.77 -16.36
C LEU A 188 -11.35 2.75 -15.93
N ARG A 189 -10.70 2.93 -14.77
CA ARG A 189 -9.68 1.98 -14.25
C ARG A 189 -10.25 0.60 -13.91
N LEU A 190 -11.55 0.50 -13.62
CA LEU A 190 -12.20 -0.77 -13.25
C LEU A 190 -12.66 -1.57 -14.49
N MET A 191 -12.79 -0.93 -15.65
CA MET A 191 -13.39 -1.53 -16.86
C MET A 191 -12.47 -2.53 -17.56
N SER A 192 -13.06 -3.62 -18.07
CA SER A 192 -12.39 -4.58 -18.96
C SER A 192 -12.01 -3.94 -20.31
N GLN A 193 -11.09 -4.57 -21.04
CA GLN A 193 -10.73 -4.11 -22.39
C GLN A 193 -11.94 -4.09 -23.32
N GLY A 194 -12.74 -5.16 -23.32
CA GLY A 194 -14.00 -5.19 -24.09
C GLY A 194 -14.97 -4.08 -23.69
N ALA A 195 -15.09 -3.78 -22.38
CA ALA A 195 -15.95 -2.70 -21.92
C ALA A 195 -15.42 -1.31 -22.33
N LEU A 196 -14.09 -1.10 -22.35
CA LEU A 196 -13.49 0.14 -22.85
C LEU A 196 -13.69 0.32 -24.35
N ILE A 197 -13.60 -0.76 -25.13
CA ILE A 197 -13.88 -0.75 -26.57
C ILE A 197 -15.34 -0.34 -26.82
N LYS A 198 -16.29 -0.99 -26.14
CA LYS A 198 -17.72 -0.65 -26.24
C LYS A 198 -18.00 0.80 -25.82
N LEU A 199 -17.41 1.26 -24.71
CA LEU A 199 -17.54 2.64 -24.27
C LEU A 199 -16.98 3.63 -25.30
N ARG A 200 -15.86 3.30 -25.94
CA ARG A 200 -15.28 4.11 -27.01
C ARG A 200 -16.25 4.21 -28.19
N GLU A 201 -16.87 3.11 -28.61
CA GLU A 201 -17.88 3.11 -29.67
C GLU A 201 -19.10 3.97 -29.32
N GLU A 202 -19.65 3.80 -28.10
CA GLU A 202 -20.77 4.60 -27.59
C GLU A 202 -20.41 6.09 -27.54
N TYR A 203 -19.22 6.42 -27.06
CA TYR A 203 -18.70 7.77 -26.97
C TYR A 203 -18.49 8.41 -28.36
N SER A 204 -17.87 7.69 -29.30
CA SER A 204 -17.71 8.18 -30.67
C SER A 204 -19.06 8.41 -31.36
N LYS A 205 -20.04 7.51 -31.15
CA LYS A 205 -21.40 7.70 -31.67
C LYS A 205 -22.05 8.96 -31.06
N ALA A 206 -21.96 9.14 -29.75
CA ALA A 206 -22.52 10.30 -29.06
C ALA A 206 -21.91 11.63 -29.56
N LEU A 207 -20.61 11.65 -29.83
CA LEU A 207 -19.93 12.84 -30.39
C LEU A 207 -20.40 13.19 -31.81
N LEU A 208 -20.75 12.20 -32.63
CA LEU A 208 -21.17 12.40 -34.02
C LEU A 208 -22.65 12.76 -34.13
N THR A 209 -23.51 12.10 -33.36
CA THR A 209 -24.98 12.25 -33.48
C THR A 209 -25.57 13.24 -32.49
N GLY A 210 -24.84 13.60 -31.43
CA GLY A 210 -25.36 14.35 -30.29
C GLY A 210 -26.37 13.57 -29.43
N GLN A 211 -26.64 12.30 -29.76
CA GLN A 211 -27.64 11.48 -29.06
C GLN A 211 -26.96 10.46 -28.16
N TYR A 212 -27.32 10.48 -26.88
CA TYR A 212 -26.88 9.50 -25.89
C TYR A 212 -27.92 9.34 -24.78
N ASP A 213 -27.85 8.23 -24.04
CA ASP A 213 -28.68 8.05 -22.85
C ASP A 213 -28.19 8.96 -21.72
N GLU A 214 -28.96 9.99 -21.40
CA GLU A 214 -28.65 10.95 -20.33
C GLU A 214 -28.51 10.31 -18.94
N LYS A 215 -29.11 9.13 -18.73
CA LYS A 215 -28.94 8.36 -17.48
C LYS A 215 -27.54 7.74 -17.37
N ASN A 216 -26.82 7.60 -18.48
CA ASN A 216 -25.45 7.13 -18.50
C ASN A 216 -24.49 8.22 -18.01
N THR A 217 -24.36 8.32 -16.68
CA THR A 217 -23.50 9.31 -16.02
C THR A 217 -22.03 9.23 -16.44
N LEU A 218 -21.51 8.06 -16.86
CA LEU A 218 -20.11 7.94 -17.33
C LEU A 218 -19.93 8.61 -18.69
N LEU A 219 -20.86 8.38 -19.61
CA LEU A 219 -20.83 8.97 -20.93
C LEU A 219 -21.04 10.49 -20.86
N ARG A 220 -21.96 10.95 -20.02
CA ARG A 220 -22.14 12.38 -19.72
C ARG A 220 -20.86 13.04 -19.21
N ASP A 221 -20.19 12.42 -18.24
CA ASP A 221 -18.94 12.96 -17.69
C ASP A 221 -17.82 12.99 -18.76
N LEU A 222 -17.76 12.01 -19.67
CA LEU A 222 -16.82 12.01 -20.79
C LEU A 222 -17.12 13.11 -21.81
N LEU A 223 -18.39 13.32 -22.16
CA LEU A 223 -18.81 14.39 -23.08
C LEU A 223 -18.47 15.75 -22.51
N ARG A 224 -18.81 16.00 -21.23
CA ARG A 224 -18.46 17.25 -20.52
C ARG A 224 -16.96 17.49 -20.48
N ALA A 225 -16.18 16.45 -20.18
CA ALA A 225 -14.72 16.52 -20.23
C ALA A 225 -14.21 16.91 -21.62
N SER A 226 -14.84 16.38 -22.68
CA SER A 226 -14.45 16.64 -24.06
C SER A 226 -14.76 18.07 -24.50
N GLU A 227 -15.88 18.62 -24.05
CA GLU A 227 -16.25 20.02 -24.28
C GLU A 227 -15.20 20.96 -23.67
N ILE A 228 -14.85 20.74 -22.39
CA ILE A 228 -13.82 21.53 -21.70
C ILE A 228 -12.49 21.46 -22.47
N LEU A 229 -12.09 20.27 -22.91
CA LEU A 229 -10.86 20.10 -23.70
C LEU A 229 -10.93 20.85 -25.05
N ARG A 230 -12.03 20.76 -25.78
CA ARG A 230 -12.21 21.50 -27.06
C ARG A 230 -12.13 23.00 -26.84
N GLU A 231 -12.79 23.50 -25.80
CA GLU A 231 -12.80 24.92 -25.47
C GLU A 231 -11.40 25.42 -25.08
N LYS A 232 -10.66 24.65 -24.27
CA LYS A 232 -9.31 25.05 -23.85
C LYS A 232 -8.32 24.96 -25.01
N LEU A 233 -8.34 23.87 -25.78
CA LEU A 233 -7.40 23.65 -26.88
C LEU A 233 -7.64 24.56 -28.09
N SER A 234 -8.79 25.24 -28.19
CA SER A 234 -9.04 26.25 -29.22
C SER A 234 -8.37 27.60 -28.93
N ARG A 235 -7.98 27.88 -27.68
CA ARG A 235 -7.36 29.14 -27.26
C ARG A 235 -5.83 29.06 -27.40
N GLU A 236 -5.22 30.03 -28.08
CA GLU A 236 -3.77 30.11 -28.25
C GLU A 236 -3.01 30.27 -26.92
N GLU A 237 -3.60 31.00 -25.98
CA GLU A 237 -3.06 31.18 -24.62
C GLU A 237 -2.82 29.83 -23.91
N THR A 238 -3.72 28.86 -24.09
CA THR A 238 -3.60 27.52 -23.53
C THR A 238 -2.30 26.86 -24.02
N TRP A 239 -2.00 26.93 -25.31
CA TRP A 239 -0.78 26.35 -25.89
C TRP A 239 0.48 27.02 -25.37
N ASN A 240 0.45 28.35 -25.20
CA ASN A 240 1.55 29.08 -24.59
C ASN A 240 1.80 28.62 -23.14
N ARG A 241 0.75 28.49 -22.33
CA ARG A 241 0.86 28.00 -20.94
C ARG A 241 1.31 26.54 -20.88
N LEU A 242 0.79 25.67 -21.75
CA LEU A 242 1.22 24.27 -21.86
C LEU A 242 2.71 24.15 -22.18
N SER A 243 3.23 25.01 -23.05
CA SER A 243 4.64 25.00 -23.45
C SER A 243 5.59 25.33 -22.28
N GLN A 244 5.11 26.07 -21.28
CA GLN A 244 5.88 26.51 -20.12
C GLN A 244 5.95 25.46 -19.00
N ILE A 245 5.10 24.43 -19.00
CA ILE A 245 5.08 23.37 -17.97
C ILE A 245 6.43 22.62 -17.92
N GLY A 246 7.08 22.44 -19.08
CA GLY A 246 8.38 21.75 -19.17
C GLY A 246 8.35 20.23 -18.92
N GLU A 247 7.18 19.65 -18.66
CA GLU A 247 6.97 18.21 -18.41
C GLU A 247 6.16 17.48 -19.51
N ILE A 248 5.83 18.21 -20.57
CA ILE A 248 5.17 17.74 -21.78
C ILE A 248 5.89 18.36 -22.99
N ALA A 249 5.77 17.73 -24.16
CA ALA A 249 6.27 18.31 -25.40
C ALA A 249 5.11 18.68 -26.31
N ILE A 250 5.29 19.77 -27.07
CA ILE A 250 4.33 20.25 -28.06
C ILE A 250 5.04 20.22 -29.41
N VAL A 251 4.43 19.58 -30.39
CA VAL A 251 4.98 19.42 -31.75
C VAL A 251 3.95 19.87 -32.77
N ARG A 252 4.41 20.52 -33.84
CA ARG A 252 3.56 20.94 -34.95
C ARG A 252 3.84 20.06 -36.17
N GLU A 253 2.79 19.44 -36.72
CA GLU A 253 2.87 18.61 -37.93
C GLU A 253 1.65 18.89 -38.81
N ASN A 254 1.84 19.11 -40.11
CA ASN A 254 0.76 19.28 -41.10
C ASN A 254 -0.38 20.21 -40.62
N ASP A 255 -0.03 21.40 -40.15
CA ASP A 255 -0.96 22.42 -39.60
C ASP A 255 -1.82 21.98 -38.40
N SER A 256 -1.38 20.95 -37.68
CA SER A 256 -1.98 20.51 -36.43
C SER A 256 -0.95 20.55 -35.30
N MET A 257 -1.42 20.94 -34.11
CA MET A 257 -0.62 20.94 -32.89
C MET A 257 -0.86 19.64 -32.15
N TYR A 258 0.22 19.02 -31.68
CA TYR A 258 0.19 17.77 -30.96
C TYR A 258 0.77 17.94 -29.56
N ILE A 259 0.11 17.33 -28.58
CA ILE A 259 0.58 17.24 -27.20
C ILE A 259 1.17 15.83 -27.00
N LEU A 260 2.42 15.77 -26.57
CA LEU A 260 3.11 14.55 -26.21
C LEU A 260 3.17 14.44 -24.68
N ILE A 261 2.57 13.37 -24.14
CA ILE A 261 2.52 13.09 -22.70
C ILE A 261 3.30 11.80 -22.42
N PRO A 262 4.29 11.78 -21.51
CA PRO A 262 5.03 10.58 -21.14
C PRO A 262 4.12 9.42 -20.65
N ASP A 263 4.37 8.21 -21.14
CA ASP A 263 3.68 6.98 -20.74
C ASP A 263 4.50 6.20 -19.72
N VAL A 264 4.29 6.57 -18.46
CA VAL A 264 4.95 5.99 -17.28
C VAL A 264 4.62 4.50 -17.13
N ALA A 265 3.37 4.11 -17.41
CA ALA A 265 2.94 2.73 -17.21
C ALA A 265 3.65 1.78 -18.19
N THR A 266 3.79 2.21 -19.44
CA THR A 266 4.59 1.50 -20.45
C THR A 266 6.05 1.43 -20.05
N TYR A 267 6.67 2.55 -19.62
CA TYR A 267 8.07 2.55 -19.17
C TYR A 267 8.33 1.55 -18.05
N ILE A 268 7.51 1.55 -16.99
CA ILE A 268 7.64 0.61 -15.86
C ILE A 268 7.53 -0.83 -16.34
N GLN A 269 6.54 -1.13 -17.18
CA GLN A 269 6.28 -2.51 -17.60
C GLN A 269 7.33 -3.05 -18.57
N ALA A 270 7.78 -2.20 -19.50
CA ALA A 270 8.81 -2.52 -20.48
C ALA A 270 10.19 -2.63 -19.84
N SER A 271 10.61 -1.68 -19.01
CA SER A 271 11.86 -1.79 -18.25
C SER A 271 11.83 -2.98 -17.29
N GLY A 272 10.69 -3.27 -16.67
CA GLY A 272 10.47 -4.48 -15.86
C GLY A 272 10.70 -5.82 -16.59
N ARG A 273 10.92 -5.83 -17.91
CA ARG A 273 11.27 -7.05 -18.65
C ARG A 273 12.70 -7.53 -18.37
N CYS A 274 13.64 -6.63 -18.05
CA CYS A 274 15.02 -7.01 -17.74
C CYS A 274 15.26 -7.38 -16.27
N SER A 275 14.26 -7.23 -15.39
CA SER A 275 14.36 -7.60 -13.97
C SER A 275 13.16 -8.46 -13.57
N ARG A 276 13.39 -9.75 -13.35
CA ARG A 276 12.35 -10.75 -13.12
C ARG A 276 12.68 -11.62 -11.90
N LEU A 277 11.62 -12.06 -11.24
CA LEU A 277 11.71 -12.92 -10.07
C LEU A 277 12.02 -14.36 -10.50
N TYR A 278 12.98 -14.99 -9.84
CA TYR A 278 13.39 -16.38 -10.03
C TYR A 278 13.55 -17.05 -8.64
N PRO A 279 13.70 -18.38 -8.55
CA PRO A 279 13.80 -19.06 -7.25
C PRO A 279 14.91 -18.55 -6.31
N GLY A 280 15.93 -17.90 -6.86
CA GLY A 280 17.01 -17.26 -6.09
C GLY A 280 16.86 -15.75 -5.90
N GLY A 281 15.69 -15.13 -6.12
CA GLY A 281 15.49 -13.69 -5.88
C GLY A 281 15.06 -12.94 -7.13
N ILE A 282 15.63 -11.75 -7.38
CA ILE A 282 15.32 -10.93 -8.55
C ILE A 282 16.55 -10.62 -9.38
N THR A 283 16.43 -10.77 -10.70
CA THR A 283 17.54 -10.44 -11.61
C THR A 283 17.79 -8.94 -11.68
N LYS A 284 19.06 -8.56 -11.67
CA LYS A 284 19.50 -7.21 -12.03
C LYS A 284 19.31 -6.96 -13.52
N GLY A 285 18.92 -5.75 -13.90
CA GLY A 285 18.77 -5.34 -15.29
C GLY A 285 19.20 -3.89 -15.53
N LEU A 286 19.44 -3.55 -16.79
CA LEU A 286 19.71 -2.17 -17.23
C LEU A 286 18.56 -1.68 -18.11
N SER A 287 18.11 -0.46 -17.85
CA SER A 287 17.18 0.28 -18.69
C SER A 287 17.89 1.52 -19.20
N VAL A 288 17.97 1.69 -20.53
CA VAL A 288 18.58 2.87 -21.17
C VAL A 288 17.53 3.62 -21.97
N LEU A 289 17.27 4.86 -21.59
CA LEU A 289 16.36 5.76 -22.28
C LEU A 289 17.14 6.69 -23.20
N VAL A 290 17.05 6.49 -24.52
CA VAL A 290 17.59 7.44 -25.50
C VAL A 290 16.60 8.59 -25.62
N VAL A 291 16.99 9.76 -25.11
CA VAL A 291 16.10 10.90 -24.91
C VAL A 291 16.01 11.70 -26.20
N ASP A 292 14.82 11.72 -26.79
CA ASP A 292 14.52 12.51 -27.99
C ASP A 292 13.94 13.90 -27.66
N ASP A 293 13.32 14.06 -26.49
CA ASP A 293 12.90 15.36 -25.97
C ASP A 293 13.12 15.43 -24.45
N ILE A 294 13.91 16.41 -24.00
CA ILE A 294 14.25 16.58 -22.58
C ILE A 294 13.04 16.91 -21.70
N ARG A 295 12.00 17.54 -22.27
CA ARG A 295 10.74 17.85 -21.54
C ARG A 295 9.99 16.57 -21.19
N LEU A 296 10.01 15.60 -22.10
CA LEU A 296 9.40 14.29 -21.86
C LEU A 296 10.17 13.47 -20.82
N LEU A 297 11.51 13.57 -20.80
CA LEU A 297 12.31 12.98 -19.73
C LEU A 297 11.91 13.55 -18.36
N LYS A 298 11.88 14.89 -18.24
CA LYS A 298 11.48 15.57 -16.99
C LYS A 298 10.09 15.13 -16.54
N GLY A 299 9.13 15.10 -17.47
CA GLY A 299 7.76 14.65 -17.20
C GLY A 299 7.64 13.17 -16.84
N LEU A 300 8.50 12.30 -17.38
CA LEU A 300 8.57 10.90 -16.99
C LEU A 300 9.09 10.76 -15.57
N VAL A 301 10.20 11.43 -15.24
CA VAL A 301 10.83 11.39 -13.91
C VAL A 301 9.91 11.93 -12.83
N SER A 302 9.28 13.08 -13.07
CA SER A 302 8.32 13.71 -12.15
C SER A 302 7.19 12.73 -11.78
N ARG A 303 6.55 12.14 -12.80
CA ARG A 303 5.47 11.17 -12.60
C ARG A 303 5.95 9.83 -12.01
N MET A 304 7.16 9.39 -12.32
CA MET A 304 7.77 8.21 -11.71
C MET A 304 7.99 8.40 -10.22
N ARG A 305 8.43 9.58 -9.77
CA ARG A 305 8.63 9.90 -8.34
C ARG A 305 7.34 9.90 -7.53
N TRP A 306 6.21 10.25 -8.15
CA TRP A 306 4.88 10.08 -7.53
C TRP A 306 4.52 8.61 -7.26
N ILE A 307 5.04 7.67 -8.04
CA ILE A 307 4.77 6.23 -7.90
C ILE A 307 5.85 5.55 -7.03
N TYR A 308 7.10 5.96 -7.23
CA TYR A 308 8.30 5.45 -6.59
C TYR A 308 9.08 6.64 -6.03
N GLU A 309 8.84 6.99 -4.77
CA GLU A 309 9.40 8.19 -4.12
C GLU A 309 10.92 8.31 -4.29
N ASP A 310 11.64 7.19 -4.20
CA ASP A 310 13.09 7.11 -4.35
C ASP A 310 13.57 6.85 -5.79
N PHE A 311 12.73 7.05 -6.80
CA PHE A 311 13.12 6.83 -8.19
C PHE A 311 14.25 7.77 -8.61
N LYS A 312 15.35 7.14 -9.05
CA LYS A 312 16.52 7.80 -9.63
C LYS A 312 16.75 7.26 -11.03
N ILE A 313 17.08 8.17 -11.92
CA ILE A 313 17.58 7.85 -13.26
C ILE A 313 18.94 8.56 -13.39
N TYR A 314 19.94 7.82 -13.83
CA TYR A 314 21.32 8.32 -13.94
C TYR A 314 21.66 8.62 -15.39
N GLU A 315 22.56 9.56 -15.63
CA GLU A 315 23.08 9.72 -16.98
C GLU A 315 24.00 8.54 -17.28
N LEU A 316 23.91 7.95 -18.47
CA LEU A 316 24.63 6.70 -18.77
C LEU A 316 26.15 6.84 -18.60
N ARG A 317 26.70 8.03 -18.85
CA ARG A 317 28.13 8.33 -18.67
C ARG A 317 28.60 8.31 -17.21
N GLU A 318 27.69 8.43 -16.25
CA GLU A 318 27.99 8.36 -14.80
C GLU A 318 28.14 6.91 -14.31
N ILE A 319 27.77 5.93 -15.13
CA ILE A 319 27.77 4.52 -14.81
C ILE A 319 28.93 3.82 -15.52
N ASN A 320 29.69 3.00 -14.79
CA ASN A 320 30.61 2.07 -15.42
C ASN A 320 29.80 0.95 -16.10
N LEU A 321 29.55 1.13 -17.40
CA LEU A 321 28.70 0.24 -18.18
C LEU A 321 29.31 -1.16 -18.33
N ASP A 322 30.64 -1.26 -18.41
CA ASP A 322 31.32 -2.54 -18.63
C ASP A 322 31.20 -3.45 -17.38
N ASP A 323 31.45 -2.91 -16.19
CA ASP A 323 31.25 -3.61 -14.91
C ASP A 323 29.80 -4.08 -14.77
N LEU A 324 28.84 -3.23 -15.11
CA LEU A 324 27.42 -3.55 -15.00
C LEU A 324 26.99 -4.64 -16.00
N ILE A 325 27.53 -4.62 -17.22
CA ILE A 325 27.30 -5.66 -18.23
C ILE A 325 27.83 -7.02 -17.74
N GLU A 326 29.02 -7.03 -17.14
CA GLU A 326 29.64 -8.24 -16.58
C GLU A 326 28.83 -8.77 -15.39
N GLU A 327 28.42 -7.91 -14.46
CA GLU A 327 27.58 -8.26 -13.32
C GLU A 327 26.27 -8.90 -13.78
N ILE A 328 25.53 -8.24 -14.69
CA ILE A 328 24.25 -8.76 -15.22
C ILE A 328 24.46 -10.09 -15.97
N SER A 329 25.50 -10.19 -16.78
CA SER A 329 25.76 -11.42 -17.56
C SER A 329 26.15 -12.60 -16.68
N SER A 330 26.99 -12.39 -15.67
CA SER A 330 27.36 -13.43 -14.70
C SER A 330 26.16 -13.90 -13.88
N GLU A 331 25.24 -12.99 -13.54
CA GLU A 331 23.99 -13.32 -12.87
C GLU A 331 23.08 -14.18 -13.75
N ARG A 332 22.97 -13.89 -15.06
CA ARG A 332 22.15 -14.71 -15.97
C ARG A 332 22.61 -16.15 -16.07
N VAL A 333 23.93 -16.40 -16.03
CA VAL A 333 24.49 -17.76 -16.01
C VAL A 333 24.04 -18.48 -14.73
N LYS A 334 24.19 -17.83 -13.57
CA LYS A 334 23.74 -18.40 -12.28
C LYS A 334 22.23 -18.70 -12.28
N VAL A 335 21.41 -17.79 -12.81
CA VAL A 335 19.96 -17.97 -12.91
C VAL A 335 19.62 -19.18 -13.80
N ALA A 336 20.32 -19.35 -14.92
CA ALA A 336 20.13 -20.49 -15.82
C ALA A 336 20.53 -21.82 -15.14
N ASP A 337 21.62 -21.84 -14.37
CA ASP A 337 22.05 -23.03 -13.63
C ASP A 337 21.08 -23.41 -12.50
N ILE A 338 20.48 -22.42 -11.82
CA ILE A 338 19.43 -22.65 -10.82
C ILE A 338 18.17 -23.20 -11.47
N LEU A 339 17.71 -22.60 -12.57
CA LEU A 339 16.49 -23.03 -13.26
C LEU A 339 16.63 -24.41 -13.92
N SER A 340 17.84 -24.78 -14.33
CA SER A 340 18.15 -26.12 -14.85
C SER A 340 18.41 -27.16 -13.75
N GLY A 341 18.37 -26.77 -12.48
CA GLY A 341 18.55 -27.66 -11.33
C GLY A 341 19.99 -28.10 -11.08
N LYS A 342 20.98 -27.49 -11.74
CA LYS A 342 22.42 -27.79 -11.53
C LYS A 342 22.94 -27.27 -10.19
N ILE A 343 22.30 -26.25 -9.64
CA ILE A 343 22.62 -25.66 -8.34
C ILE A 343 21.39 -25.81 -7.44
N THR A 344 21.55 -26.48 -6.29
CA THR A 344 20.51 -26.55 -5.27
C THR A 344 20.35 -25.18 -4.59
N PRO A 345 19.11 -24.66 -4.43
CA PRO A 345 18.86 -23.34 -3.81
C PRO A 345 19.34 -23.19 -2.36
N SER A 346 19.72 -24.30 -1.71
CA SER A 346 20.13 -24.37 -0.30
C SER A 346 21.33 -23.49 0.07
N THR A 347 22.11 -23.04 -0.90
CA THR A 347 23.24 -22.10 -0.67
C THR A 347 22.84 -20.63 -0.91
N ILE A 348 21.61 -20.36 -1.37
CA ILE A 348 21.14 -19.05 -1.86
C ILE A 348 19.84 -18.60 -1.14
N LEU A 349 19.34 -19.39 -0.19
CA LEU A 349 18.11 -19.16 0.59
C LEU A 349 18.08 -17.83 1.40
N ASP A 350 19.15 -17.03 1.38
CA ASP A 350 19.23 -15.73 2.06
C ASP A 350 18.70 -14.54 1.23
N LEU A 351 18.30 -14.75 -0.04
CA LEU A 351 17.91 -13.65 -0.93
C LEU A 351 16.45 -13.19 -0.80
N VAL A 352 15.55 -13.98 -0.21
CA VAL A 352 14.18 -13.55 0.11
C VAL A 352 13.84 -13.96 1.54
N LYS A 353 13.56 -12.99 2.42
CA LYS A 353 13.21 -13.24 3.83
C LYS A 353 11.72 -13.03 4.06
N THR A 354 11.07 -13.95 4.77
CA THR A 354 9.67 -13.78 5.19
C THR A 354 9.62 -12.99 6.50
N VAL A 355 8.75 -11.98 6.55
CA VAL A 355 8.62 -11.08 7.70
C VAL A 355 7.16 -11.05 8.13
N LEU A 356 6.90 -11.32 9.41
CA LEU A 356 5.61 -11.02 10.02
C LEU A 356 5.66 -9.63 10.63
N PHE A 357 4.85 -8.69 10.14
CA PHE A 357 4.77 -7.32 10.65
C PHE A 357 3.44 -7.08 11.39
N ILE A 358 3.53 -6.90 12.70
CA ILE A 358 2.37 -6.81 13.59
C ILE A 358 2.16 -5.35 14.00
N VAL A 359 0.93 -4.84 13.86
CA VAL A 359 0.54 -3.49 14.29
C VAL A 359 -0.69 -3.53 15.19
N GLU A 360 -1.00 -2.44 15.89
CA GLU A 360 -2.13 -2.41 16.83
C GLU A 360 -3.49 -2.31 16.12
N SER A 361 -3.61 -1.52 15.05
CA SER A 361 -4.92 -1.20 14.46
C SER A 361 -5.12 -1.75 13.03
N PRO A 362 -6.33 -2.23 12.69
CA PRO A 362 -6.63 -2.73 11.33
C PRO A 362 -6.47 -1.69 10.23
N ASN A 363 -6.70 -0.41 10.55
CA ASN A 363 -6.51 0.69 9.61
C ASN A 363 -5.02 0.87 9.28
N LYS A 364 -4.15 0.87 10.30
CA LYS A 364 -2.70 0.94 10.11
C LYS A 364 -2.19 -0.23 9.26
N ALA A 365 -2.60 -1.46 9.55
CA ALA A 365 -2.23 -2.64 8.76
C ALA A 365 -2.61 -2.49 7.28
N ARG A 366 -3.85 -2.05 7.00
CA ARG A 366 -4.35 -1.86 5.63
C ARG A 366 -3.61 -0.73 4.92
N THR A 367 -3.39 0.40 5.60
CA THR A 367 -2.68 1.56 5.04
C THR A 367 -1.26 1.19 4.66
N ILE A 368 -0.53 0.52 5.56
CA ILE A 368 0.85 0.06 5.31
C ILE A 368 0.87 -0.88 4.10
N ALA A 369 0.00 -1.88 4.08
CA ALA A 369 -0.08 -2.82 2.97
C ALA A 369 -0.31 -2.09 1.62
N ASN A 370 -1.19 -1.09 1.61
CA ASN A 370 -1.50 -0.31 0.41
C ASN A 370 -0.36 0.59 -0.08
N PHE A 371 0.66 0.91 0.74
CA PHE A 371 1.84 1.64 0.27
C PHE A 371 2.67 0.85 -0.74
N PHE A 372 2.65 -0.48 -0.59
CA PHE A 372 3.29 -1.44 -1.51
C PHE A 372 2.25 -1.98 -2.52
N GLY A 373 1.12 -1.24 -2.61
CA GLY A 373 -0.11 -1.35 -3.39
C GLY A 373 -1.08 -2.46 -3.00
N LYS A 374 -1.90 -2.98 -3.93
CA LYS A 374 -2.94 -3.99 -3.64
C LYS A 374 -2.35 -5.31 -3.07
N PRO A 375 -2.49 -5.57 -1.76
CA PRO A 375 -1.97 -6.76 -1.12
C PRO A 375 -2.77 -8.00 -1.50
N SER A 376 -2.15 -9.17 -1.36
CA SER A 376 -2.90 -10.42 -1.19
C SER A 376 -3.44 -10.47 0.24
N VAL A 377 -4.63 -11.02 0.44
CA VAL A 377 -5.26 -11.06 1.77
C VAL A 377 -5.53 -12.50 2.17
N ARG A 378 -4.97 -12.92 3.30
CA ARG A 378 -5.37 -14.16 3.99
C ARG A 378 -6.41 -13.81 5.05
N ILE A 379 -7.49 -14.57 5.08
CA ILE A 379 -8.62 -14.39 5.98
C ILE A 379 -8.70 -15.64 6.85
N PHE A 380 -8.56 -15.43 8.15
CA PHE A 380 -8.69 -16.46 9.17
C PHE A 380 -10.10 -16.39 9.80
N GLU A 381 -10.36 -17.29 10.73
CA GLU A 381 -11.57 -17.28 11.55
C GLU A 381 -11.81 -15.91 12.20
N ASN A 382 -13.07 -15.60 12.51
CA ASN A 382 -13.49 -14.28 13.02
C ASN A 382 -13.11 -13.09 12.13
N ASN A 383 -12.91 -13.31 10.83
CA ASN A 383 -12.57 -12.27 9.84
C ASN A 383 -11.27 -11.52 10.19
N ILE A 384 -10.34 -12.21 10.85
CA ILE A 384 -8.97 -11.73 11.06
C ILE A 384 -8.25 -11.72 9.71
N LYS A 385 -7.63 -10.60 9.35
CA LYS A 385 -7.00 -10.40 8.04
C LYS A 385 -5.50 -10.18 8.18
N ALA A 386 -4.74 -10.96 7.43
CA ALA A 386 -3.33 -10.73 7.19
C ALA A 386 -3.13 -10.28 5.74
N TYR A 387 -2.37 -9.21 5.54
CA TYR A 387 -2.10 -8.60 4.25
C TYR A 387 -0.68 -8.95 3.82
N GLU A 388 -0.53 -9.69 2.73
CA GLU A 388 0.77 -10.08 2.19
C GLU A 388 1.17 -9.12 1.07
N VAL A 389 2.34 -8.50 1.24
CA VAL A 389 2.99 -7.62 0.28
C VAL A 389 4.45 -8.03 0.11
N THR A 390 5.07 -7.52 -0.94
CA THR A 390 6.51 -7.70 -1.16
C THR A 390 7.19 -6.36 -1.05
N ILE A 391 8.32 -6.30 -0.33
CA ILE A 391 9.09 -5.09 -0.06
C ILE A 391 10.56 -5.40 -0.35
N GLY A 392 11.05 -5.05 -1.54
CA GLY A 392 12.42 -5.39 -1.95
C GLY A 392 12.68 -6.90 -1.89
N LYS A 393 13.54 -7.33 -0.97
CA LYS A 393 13.84 -8.75 -0.71
C LYS A 393 12.95 -9.41 0.36
N PHE A 394 11.98 -8.70 0.91
CA PHE A 394 11.13 -9.21 1.99
C PHE A 394 9.75 -9.56 1.48
N ILE A 395 9.22 -10.72 1.88
CA ILE A 395 7.80 -11.03 1.78
C ILE A 395 7.21 -10.69 3.14
N VAL A 396 6.42 -9.62 3.20
CA VAL A 396 5.92 -9.07 4.46
C VAL A 396 4.44 -9.39 4.62
N THR A 397 4.12 -10.12 5.68
CA THR A 397 2.77 -10.43 6.12
C THR A 397 2.39 -9.43 7.22
N ILE A 398 1.48 -8.51 6.92
CA ILE A 398 1.07 -7.44 7.84
C ILE A 398 -0.26 -7.81 8.50
N ILE A 399 -0.32 -7.81 9.83
CA ILE A 399 -1.52 -8.16 10.59
C ILE A 399 -1.74 -7.20 11.76
N ALA A 400 -3.01 -6.96 12.11
CA ALA A 400 -3.37 -6.12 13.25
C ALA A 400 -3.88 -6.95 14.44
N THR A 401 -3.49 -6.57 15.66
CA THR A 401 -4.01 -7.18 16.89
C THR A 401 -5.40 -6.65 17.28
N GLY A 402 -5.75 -5.45 16.81
CA GLY A 402 -6.96 -4.73 17.18
C GLY A 402 -6.89 -4.16 18.60
N GLY A 403 -5.74 -3.61 19.00
CA GLY A 403 -5.46 -3.08 20.33
C GLY A 403 -4.78 -4.09 21.26
N HIS A 404 -4.98 -3.92 22.57
CA HIS A 404 -4.49 -4.85 23.60
C HIS A 404 -5.01 -6.27 23.37
N VAL A 405 -4.13 -7.25 23.63
CA VAL A 405 -4.47 -8.68 23.62
C VAL A 405 -4.74 -9.20 25.03
N TYR A 406 -4.02 -8.65 26.02
CA TYR A 406 -4.08 -8.99 27.42
C TYR A 406 -4.36 -7.77 28.30
N ASP A 407 -5.07 -8.00 29.40
CA ASP A 407 -5.29 -7.02 30.47
C ASP A 407 -5.34 -7.72 31.83
N LEU A 408 -5.21 -6.95 32.90
CA LEU A 408 -5.19 -7.49 34.26
C LEU A 408 -6.51 -8.20 34.57
N ILE A 409 -6.37 -9.40 35.13
CA ILE A 409 -7.49 -10.18 35.62
C ILE A 409 -8.27 -9.41 36.70
N VAL A 410 -9.57 -9.67 36.79
CA VAL A 410 -10.46 -9.05 37.79
C VAL A 410 -11.15 -10.08 38.68
N ASP A 411 -10.96 -11.37 38.41
CA ASP A 411 -11.44 -12.47 39.25
C ASP A 411 -10.89 -12.35 40.68
N ASP A 412 -11.75 -12.53 41.68
CA ASP A 412 -11.40 -12.32 43.09
C ASP A 412 -10.31 -13.28 43.60
N LYS A 413 -10.26 -14.49 43.03
CA LYS A 413 -9.29 -15.54 43.34
C LYS A 413 -8.91 -16.32 42.07
N PRO A 414 -8.00 -15.80 41.24
CA PRO A 414 -7.54 -16.56 40.08
C PRO A 414 -6.80 -17.83 40.55
N PRO A 415 -6.82 -18.93 39.75
CA PRO A 415 -6.16 -20.19 40.10
C PRO A 415 -4.71 -20.01 40.56
N GLU A 416 -4.00 -19.07 39.94
CA GLU A 416 -2.61 -18.73 40.19
C GLU A 416 -2.38 -18.09 41.57
N ALA A 417 -3.42 -17.54 42.20
CA ALA A 417 -3.32 -16.80 43.46
C ALA A 417 -4.07 -17.45 44.64
N GLN A 418 -4.45 -18.73 44.54
CA GLN A 418 -5.28 -19.41 45.56
C GLN A 418 -4.67 -19.38 46.97
N ASN A 419 -3.34 -19.36 47.09
CA ASN A 419 -2.60 -19.43 48.35
C ASN A 419 -1.77 -18.16 48.66
N THR A 420 -1.95 -17.08 47.90
CA THR A 420 -1.12 -15.86 48.02
C THR A 420 -1.98 -14.62 48.22
N ARG A 421 -1.42 -13.56 48.80
CA ARG A 421 -2.13 -12.28 48.92
C ARG A 421 -2.38 -11.72 47.52
N HIS A 422 -3.64 -11.47 47.20
CA HIS A 422 -4.09 -10.97 45.90
C HIS A 422 -4.79 -9.62 46.07
N LEU A 423 -4.48 -8.67 45.20
CA LEU A 423 -5.01 -7.30 45.25
C LEU A 423 -5.40 -6.83 43.83
N TYR A 424 -6.68 -7.00 43.50
CA TYR A 424 -7.31 -6.57 42.23
C TYR A 424 -6.56 -6.98 40.93
N GLY A 425 -6.03 -8.20 40.88
CA GLY A 425 -5.29 -8.75 39.74
C GLY A 425 -3.77 -8.82 39.93
N VAL A 426 -3.26 -8.48 41.12
CA VAL A 426 -1.82 -8.47 41.43
C VAL A 426 -1.54 -9.36 42.64
N ILE A 427 -0.65 -10.34 42.48
CA ILE A 427 -0.11 -11.12 43.60
C ILE A 427 0.93 -10.27 44.32
N VAL A 428 0.84 -10.26 45.65
CA VAL A 428 1.81 -9.62 46.55
C VAL A 428 2.48 -10.73 47.34
N GLU A 429 3.72 -11.04 47.00
CA GLU A 429 4.52 -12.08 47.64
C GLU A 429 5.92 -11.54 47.96
N ASN A 430 6.30 -11.58 49.24
CA ASN A 430 7.52 -10.96 49.76
C ASN A 430 7.60 -9.46 49.35
N ASP A 431 8.65 -9.07 48.62
CA ASP A 431 8.87 -7.72 48.08
C ASP A 431 8.48 -7.59 46.58
N TYR A 432 7.81 -8.60 46.02
CA TYR A 432 7.43 -8.63 44.60
C TYR A 432 5.93 -8.37 44.40
N TYR A 433 5.65 -7.60 43.35
CA TYR A 433 4.31 -7.35 42.83
C TYR A 433 4.20 -8.02 41.46
N ILE A 434 3.38 -9.06 41.36
CA ILE A 434 3.28 -9.91 40.17
C ILE A 434 1.89 -9.71 39.55
N PRO A 435 1.76 -8.90 38.49
CA PRO A 435 0.47 -8.69 37.84
C PRO A 435 0.07 -9.91 36.99
N ILE A 436 -1.18 -10.35 37.11
CA ILE A 436 -1.73 -11.47 36.35
C ILE A 436 -2.56 -10.94 35.20
N TYR A 437 -2.26 -11.42 33.99
CA TYR A 437 -2.93 -11.01 32.76
C TYR A 437 -3.72 -12.17 32.14
N THR A 438 -4.86 -11.86 31.53
CA THR A 438 -5.67 -12.82 30.75
C THR A 438 -6.20 -12.17 29.47
N ASP A 439 -6.71 -12.99 28.54
CA ASP A 439 -7.22 -12.55 27.25
C ASP A 439 -8.46 -11.65 27.38
N ILE A 440 -8.44 -10.57 26.62
CA ILE A 440 -9.58 -9.66 26.57
C ILE A 440 -10.72 -10.31 25.78
N LYS A 441 -11.91 -10.28 26.37
CA LYS A 441 -13.15 -10.78 25.80
C LYS A 441 -14.04 -9.59 25.46
N THR A 442 -14.67 -9.61 24.30
CA THR A 442 -15.57 -8.54 23.84
C THR A 442 -16.92 -9.12 23.44
N CYS A 443 -18.00 -8.59 23.99
CA CYS A 443 -19.35 -8.98 23.57
C CYS A 443 -19.77 -8.24 22.29
N ALA A 444 -20.80 -8.75 21.60
CA ALA A 444 -21.34 -8.12 20.39
C ALA A 444 -21.82 -6.65 20.58
N HIS A 445 -22.07 -6.21 21.82
CA HIS A 445 -22.47 -4.84 22.16
C HIS A 445 -21.28 -3.94 22.55
N GLY A 446 -20.04 -4.43 22.42
CA GLY A 446 -18.82 -3.66 22.63
C GLY A 446 -18.31 -3.60 24.08
N HIS A 447 -18.93 -4.30 25.03
CA HIS A 447 -18.37 -4.39 26.38
C HIS A 447 -17.15 -5.32 26.39
N GLN A 448 -16.03 -4.81 26.92
CA GLN A 448 -14.79 -5.54 27.12
C GLN A 448 -14.64 -5.95 28.59
N PHE A 449 -14.19 -7.18 28.83
CA PHE A 449 -13.98 -7.75 30.16
C PHE A 449 -12.87 -8.81 30.12
N THR A 450 -12.32 -9.15 31.28
CA THR A 450 -11.27 -10.17 31.44
C THR A 450 -11.73 -11.41 32.19
N ASP A 451 -12.80 -11.32 32.98
CA ASP A 451 -13.39 -12.42 33.75
C ASP A 451 -13.55 -13.69 32.90
N GLU A 452 -13.19 -14.84 33.48
CA GLU A 452 -13.58 -16.10 32.88
C GLU A 452 -15.08 -16.32 33.06
N VAL A 453 -15.75 -16.57 31.94
CA VAL A 453 -17.18 -16.84 31.89
C VAL A 453 -17.38 -18.34 31.66
N GLY A 454 -18.30 -18.93 32.42
CA GLY A 454 -18.64 -20.34 32.32
C GLY A 454 -19.27 -20.73 30.97
N GLU A 455 -19.81 -21.94 30.89
CA GLU A 455 -20.55 -22.43 29.72
C GLU A 455 -22.06 -22.43 30.00
N PRO A 456 -22.89 -21.70 29.22
CA PRO A 456 -22.53 -20.86 28.07
C PRO A 456 -21.88 -19.53 28.52
N SER A 457 -20.94 -19.04 27.72
CA SER A 457 -20.27 -17.77 27.99
C SER A 457 -21.26 -16.61 27.80
N ILE A 458 -21.66 -15.98 28.89
CA ILE A 458 -22.60 -14.84 28.90
C ILE A 458 -21.85 -13.58 29.33
N CYS A 459 -22.05 -12.49 28.60
CA CYS A 459 -21.47 -11.20 28.94
C CYS A 459 -21.89 -10.74 30.36
N PRO A 460 -20.94 -10.43 31.27
CA PRO A 460 -21.24 -10.11 32.67
C PRO A 460 -22.02 -8.79 32.84
N LYS A 461 -21.87 -7.86 31.89
CA LYS A 461 -22.59 -6.58 31.90
C LYS A 461 -23.96 -6.64 31.22
N CYS A 462 -24.05 -7.32 30.08
CA CYS A 462 -25.29 -7.37 29.31
C CYS A 462 -26.27 -8.42 29.87
N GLY A 463 -25.77 -9.53 30.43
CA GLY A 463 -26.60 -10.60 30.98
C GLY A 463 -27.27 -11.52 29.95
N PHE A 464 -27.21 -11.22 28.65
CA PHE A 464 -27.84 -12.03 27.59
C PHE A 464 -26.97 -12.26 26.33
N SER A 465 -25.87 -11.52 26.17
CA SER A 465 -25.04 -11.64 24.97
C SER A 465 -24.16 -12.89 25.07
N VAL A 466 -24.42 -13.87 24.18
CA VAL A 466 -23.67 -15.14 24.09
C VAL A 466 -22.57 -15.13 23.01
N ASN A 467 -22.62 -14.15 22.09
CA ASN A 467 -21.59 -13.98 21.07
C ASN A 467 -20.42 -13.16 21.65
N ILE A 468 -19.42 -13.87 22.16
CA ILE A 468 -18.22 -13.30 22.78
C ILE A 468 -17.01 -13.61 21.89
N THR A 469 -16.35 -12.55 21.45
CA THR A 469 -15.08 -12.64 20.72
C THR A 469 -13.93 -12.60 21.72
N ARG A 470 -13.07 -13.61 21.69
CA ARG A 470 -11.87 -13.73 22.53
C ARG A 470 -10.62 -13.28 21.78
N LYS A 471 -9.73 -12.51 22.42
CA LYS A 471 -8.41 -12.16 21.86
C LYS A 471 -7.47 -13.37 21.78
N SER A 472 -7.73 -14.46 22.50
CA SER A 472 -7.00 -15.72 22.28
C SER A 472 -6.98 -16.19 20.82
N LYS A 473 -8.04 -15.93 20.06
CA LYS A 473 -8.12 -16.26 18.63
C LYS A 473 -7.15 -15.49 17.75
N ILE A 474 -6.88 -14.21 18.05
CA ILE A 474 -5.83 -13.47 17.33
C ILE A 474 -4.45 -13.98 17.73
N ILE A 475 -4.25 -14.36 18.99
CA ILE A 475 -2.97 -14.93 19.47
C ILE A 475 -2.67 -16.25 18.73
N GLU A 476 -3.65 -17.14 18.56
CA GLU A 476 -3.50 -18.38 17.78
C GLU A 476 -3.06 -18.10 16.33
N VAL A 477 -3.67 -17.11 15.67
CA VAL A 477 -3.30 -16.70 14.32
C VAL A 477 -1.88 -16.11 14.28
N LEU A 478 -1.52 -15.26 15.24
CA LEU A 478 -0.18 -14.68 15.31
C LEU A 478 0.90 -15.76 15.52
N ARG A 479 0.65 -16.75 16.39
CA ARG A 479 1.58 -17.88 16.60
C ARG A 479 1.79 -18.69 15.33
N LYS A 480 0.71 -18.99 14.60
CA LYS A 480 0.79 -19.68 13.31
C LYS A 480 1.59 -18.89 12.27
N LEU A 481 1.33 -17.58 12.16
CA LEU A 481 2.06 -16.73 11.22
C LEU A 481 3.52 -16.55 11.62
N ALA A 482 3.82 -16.52 12.92
CA ALA A 482 5.17 -16.39 13.43
C ALA A 482 6.03 -17.61 13.06
N SER A 483 5.46 -18.83 13.13
CA SER A 483 6.17 -20.04 12.70
C SER A 483 6.33 -20.16 11.17
N GLU A 484 5.61 -19.36 10.39
CA GLU A 484 5.78 -19.25 8.93
C GLU A 484 6.83 -18.19 8.52
N ALA A 485 7.30 -17.36 9.47
CA ALA A 485 8.14 -16.19 9.20
C ALA A 485 9.60 -16.37 9.69
N ASP A 486 10.58 -15.91 8.91
CA ASP A 486 12.00 -15.89 9.30
C ASP A 486 12.28 -14.86 10.40
N MET A 487 11.48 -13.78 10.45
CA MET A 487 11.55 -12.76 11.49
C MET A 487 10.19 -12.10 11.74
N VAL A 488 9.99 -11.66 12.98
CA VAL A 488 8.80 -10.94 13.43
C VAL A 488 9.19 -9.51 13.80
N LEU A 489 8.42 -8.55 13.30
CA LEU A 489 8.57 -7.12 13.56
C LEU A 489 7.29 -6.61 14.23
N ILE A 490 7.40 -5.91 15.35
CA ILE A 490 6.26 -5.36 16.09
C ILE A 490 6.29 -3.83 16.02
N GLY A 491 5.32 -3.27 15.28
CA GLY A 491 5.19 -1.86 14.93
C GLY A 491 3.99 -1.18 15.58
N THR A 492 3.85 -1.29 16.90
CA THR A 492 2.84 -0.56 17.69
C THR A 492 3.25 0.91 17.86
N ASP A 493 2.33 1.74 18.34
CA ASP A 493 2.58 3.17 18.59
C ASP A 493 3.82 3.41 19.46
N PRO A 494 4.59 4.51 19.22
CA PRO A 494 5.84 4.79 19.91
C PRO A 494 5.61 5.45 21.28
N ASP A 495 4.72 4.88 22.10
CA ASP A 495 4.43 5.32 23.47
C ASP A 495 4.51 4.13 24.44
N ALA A 496 4.34 4.39 25.74
CA ALA A 496 4.41 3.35 26.77
C ALA A 496 3.30 2.29 26.63
N GLU A 497 2.13 2.67 26.10
CA GLU A 497 1.01 1.75 25.89
C GLU A 497 1.31 0.80 24.73
N GLY A 498 1.77 1.33 23.60
CA GLY A 498 2.23 0.59 22.45
C GLY A 498 3.41 -0.33 22.79
N GLU A 499 4.33 0.12 23.64
CA GLU A 499 5.45 -0.71 24.09
C GLU A 499 4.98 -1.92 24.91
N LYS A 500 4.02 -1.74 25.82
CA LYS A 500 3.43 -2.86 26.56
C LYS A 500 2.69 -3.82 25.63
N ILE A 501 1.93 -3.33 24.66
CA ILE A 501 1.27 -4.20 23.66
C ILE A 501 2.33 -5.02 22.91
N ALA A 502 3.43 -4.37 22.51
CA ALA A 502 4.50 -5.04 21.79
C ALA A 502 5.18 -6.11 22.66
N TRP A 503 5.38 -5.82 23.94
CA TRP A 503 5.96 -6.75 24.90
C TRP A 503 5.08 -7.98 25.13
N ASP A 504 3.76 -7.80 25.34
CA ASP A 504 2.81 -8.92 25.48
C ASP A 504 2.90 -9.86 24.27
N ILE A 505 2.89 -9.29 23.06
CA ILE A 505 3.00 -10.06 21.82
C ILE A 505 4.37 -10.75 21.72
N ARG A 506 5.46 -10.05 22.07
CA ARG A 506 6.82 -10.61 22.07
C ARG A 506 6.94 -11.84 22.96
N VAL A 507 6.39 -11.79 24.16
CA VAL A 507 6.39 -12.94 25.11
C VAL A 507 5.53 -14.08 24.55
N LEU A 508 4.36 -13.76 24.00
CA LEU A 508 3.44 -14.75 23.45
C LEU A 508 3.95 -15.50 22.21
N LEU A 509 4.84 -14.86 21.45
CA LEU A 509 5.41 -15.39 20.22
C LEU A 509 6.83 -15.97 20.38
N GLU A 510 7.49 -15.74 21.51
CA GLU A 510 8.84 -16.25 21.80
C GLU A 510 9.02 -17.74 21.50
N PRO A 511 8.07 -18.64 21.85
CA PRO A 511 8.22 -20.06 21.55
C PRO A 511 8.10 -20.41 20.06
N TYR A 512 7.62 -19.49 19.22
CA TYR A 512 7.26 -19.72 17.82
C TYR A 512 8.18 -18.99 16.84
N ALA A 513 8.95 -18.02 17.30
CA ALA A 513 9.90 -17.26 16.49
C ALA A 513 11.12 -16.85 17.31
N GLU A 514 12.31 -17.16 16.78
CA GLU A 514 13.58 -16.82 17.43
C GLU A 514 13.89 -15.32 17.30
N LYS A 515 13.56 -14.72 16.15
CA LYS A 515 13.92 -13.35 15.78
C LYS A 515 12.71 -12.44 15.85
N ILE A 516 12.49 -11.82 17.01
CA ILE A 516 11.38 -10.87 17.23
C ILE A 516 11.95 -9.52 17.63
N TYR A 517 11.61 -8.48 16.87
CA TYR A 517 12.14 -7.14 17.05
C TYR A 517 11.05 -6.08 17.19
N ARG A 518 11.42 -4.96 17.81
CA ARG A 518 10.60 -3.78 17.95
C ARG A 518 10.88 -2.80 16.81
N VAL A 519 9.84 -2.15 16.32
CA VAL A 519 9.95 -1.17 15.24
C VAL A 519 9.14 0.06 15.59
N GLU A 520 9.76 1.23 15.68
CA GLU A 520 9.07 2.49 15.96
C GLU A 520 8.98 3.37 14.71
N PHE A 521 7.82 3.98 14.49
CA PHE A 521 7.64 5.04 13.50
C PHE A 521 6.65 6.07 14.05
N HIS A 522 7.00 7.35 13.88
CA HIS A 522 6.19 8.48 14.35
C HIS A 522 5.11 8.87 13.34
N GLU A 523 5.29 8.45 12.09
CA GLU A 523 4.38 8.66 10.98
C GLU A 523 4.21 7.37 10.19
N VAL A 524 2.99 7.13 9.69
CA VAL A 524 2.69 5.97 8.85
C VAL A 524 3.01 6.36 7.39
N THR A 525 4.28 6.25 7.00
CA THR A 525 4.76 6.56 5.63
C THR A 525 5.54 5.39 5.02
N ARG A 526 5.57 5.30 3.69
CA ARG A 526 6.29 4.24 2.96
C ARG A 526 7.77 4.19 3.37
N ARG A 527 8.42 5.36 3.46
CA ARG A 527 9.82 5.50 3.87
C ARG A 527 10.06 5.02 5.31
N ALA A 528 9.19 5.39 6.25
CA ALA A 528 9.30 4.93 7.64
C ALA A 528 9.23 3.40 7.72
N ILE A 529 8.31 2.76 6.99
CA ILE A 529 8.17 1.29 6.96
C ILE A 529 9.37 0.61 6.30
N LEU A 530 9.93 1.17 5.22
CA LEU A 530 11.15 0.64 4.59
C LEU A 530 12.34 0.68 5.55
N SER A 531 12.54 1.81 6.25
CA SER A 531 13.60 1.97 7.24
C SER A 531 13.41 1.00 8.41
N ALA A 532 12.18 0.84 8.86
CA ALA A 532 11.77 -0.07 9.93
C ALA A 532 12.10 -1.53 9.64
N VAL A 533 11.79 -2.01 8.44
CA VAL A 533 12.07 -3.39 8.02
C VAL A 533 13.59 -3.61 7.84
N ALA A 534 14.32 -2.59 7.39
CA ALA A 534 15.76 -2.68 7.19
C ALA A 534 16.57 -2.60 8.50
N ASN A 535 16.14 -1.78 9.46
CA ASN A 535 16.85 -1.49 10.70
C ASN A 535 15.92 -1.69 11.91
N PRO A 536 15.63 -2.94 12.30
CA PRO A 536 14.81 -3.22 13.46
C PRO A 536 15.52 -2.83 14.77
N GLY A 537 14.74 -2.38 15.76
CA GLY A 537 15.21 -1.99 17.09
C GLY A 537 14.91 -3.04 18.17
N ASN A 538 15.20 -2.66 19.42
CA ASN A 538 14.94 -3.46 20.61
C ASN A 538 13.75 -2.91 21.42
N PHE A 539 13.18 -3.75 22.26
CA PHE A 539 12.10 -3.35 23.18
C PHE A 539 12.66 -2.50 24.33
N ASP A 540 11.91 -1.49 24.74
CA ASP A 540 12.21 -0.64 25.90
C ASP A 540 11.48 -1.17 27.14
N VAL A 541 12.19 -1.99 27.93
CA VAL A 541 11.66 -2.60 29.15
C VAL A 541 11.22 -1.54 30.17
N LYS A 542 11.87 -0.38 30.23
CA LYS A 542 11.48 0.67 31.19
C LYS A 542 10.14 1.30 30.84
N ARG A 543 9.82 1.43 29.55
CA ARG A 543 8.49 1.87 29.11
C ARG A 543 7.42 0.83 29.47
N VAL A 544 7.71 -0.45 29.31
CA VAL A 544 6.82 -1.55 29.73
C VAL A 544 6.56 -1.47 31.24
N GLU A 545 7.62 -1.42 32.05
CA GLU A 545 7.52 -1.29 33.52
C GLU A 545 6.71 -0.04 33.92
N SER A 546 6.93 1.10 33.26
CA SER A 546 6.18 2.33 33.53
C SER A 546 4.69 2.17 33.24
N GLN A 547 4.34 1.42 32.18
CA GLN A 547 2.96 1.14 31.82
C GLN A 547 2.31 0.20 32.84
N ILE A 548 3.03 -0.85 33.27
CA ILE A 548 2.56 -1.80 34.28
C ILE A 548 2.24 -1.06 35.58
N VAL A 549 3.17 -0.22 36.07
CA VAL A 549 2.96 0.57 37.29
C VAL A 549 1.74 1.46 37.17
N ARG A 550 1.62 2.22 36.06
CA ARG A 550 0.45 3.07 35.81
C ARG A 550 -0.85 2.25 35.78
N ARG A 551 -0.85 1.09 35.14
CA ARG A 551 -2.04 0.23 35.02
C ARG A 551 -2.46 -0.35 36.38
N VAL A 552 -1.49 -0.78 37.19
CA VAL A 552 -1.72 -1.28 38.55
C VAL A 552 -2.22 -0.17 39.47
N GLU A 553 -1.62 1.02 39.41
CA GLU A 553 -2.05 2.20 40.19
C GLU A 553 -3.50 2.59 39.85
N ASP A 554 -3.81 2.74 38.56
CA ASP A 554 -5.15 3.08 38.09
C ASP A 554 -6.17 1.97 38.48
N ARG A 555 -5.73 0.70 38.52
CA ARG A 555 -6.55 -0.43 38.97
C ARG A 555 -6.84 -0.39 40.47
N TRP A 556 -5.82 -0.28 41.30
CA TRP A 556 -5.96 -0.30 42.75
C TRP A 556 -6.75 0.89 43.27
N LEU A 557 -6.36 2.11 42.87
CA LEU A 557 -7.09 3.32 43.27
C LEU A 557 -8.49 3.33 42.67
N GLY A 558 -8.63 2.92 41.41
CA GLY A 558 -9.91 2.88 40.73
C GLY A 558 -10.93 2.01 41.44
N PHE A 559 -10.57 0.76 41.74
CA PHE A 559 -11.48 -0.19 42.38
C PHE A 559 -11.78 0.20 43.83
N ALA A 560 -10.75 0.54 44.62
CA ALA A 560 -10.93 0.92 46.02
C ALA A 560 -11.81 2.17 46.18
N LEU A 561 -11.56 3.23 45.39
CA LEU A 561 -12.36 4.45 45.45
C LEU A 561 -13.77 4.25 44.87
N SER A 562 -13.90 3.46 43.80
CA SER A 562 -15.22 3.14 43.24
C SER A 562 -16.07 2.41 44.27
N GLU A 563 -15.51 1.45 45.02
CA GLU A 563 -16.25 0.75 46.06
C GLU A 563 -16.81 1.71 47.13
N VAL A 564 -16.01 2.70 47.56
CA VAL A 564 -16.45 3.75 48.48
C VAL A 564 -17.59 4.57 47.87
N VAL A 565 -17.46 5.03 46.62
CA VAL A 565 -18.50 5.85 45.99
C VAL A 565 -19.79 5.06 45.77
N GLN A 566 -19.69 3.79 45.37
CA GLN A 566 -20.83 2.94 45.06
C GLN A 566 -21.59 2.49 46.32
N LYS A 567 -20.88 2.16 47.40
CA LYS A 567 -21.47 1.58 48.62
C LYS A 567 -21.72 2.60 49.73
N ILE A 568 -21.01 3.74 49.73
CA ILE A 568 -21.10 4.75 50.81
C ILE A 568 -21.66 6.07 50.27
N ALA A 569 -21.02 6.68 49.29
CA ALA A 569 -21.42 8.00 48.81
C ALA A 569 -22.78 7.97 48.08
N TRP A 570 -23.03 6.94 47.27
CA TRP A 570 -24.29 6.79 46.54
C TRP A 570 -25.51 6.64 47.45
N PRO A 571 -25.54 5.72 48.42
CA PRO A 571 -26.70 5.61 49.31
C PRO A 571 -26.98 6.91 50.06
N ALA A 572 -25.95 7.59 50.54
CA ALA A 572 -26.09 8.88 51.21
C ALA A 572 -26.69 9.94 50.28
N TYR A 573 -26.15 10.09 49.07
CA TYR A 573 -26.67 11.03 48.06
C TYR A 573 -28.10 10.70 47.66
N CYS A 574 -28.39 9.44 47.35
CA CYS A 574 -29.69 8.99 46.91
C CYS A 574 -30.75 9.21 47.99
N ALA A 575 -30.47 8.82 49.25
CA ALA A 575 -31.39 9.00 50.35
C ALA A 575 -31.61 10.48 50.69
N TYR A 576 -30.55 11.28 50.70
CA TYR A 576 -30.65 12.70 51.07
C TYR A 576 -31.26 13.58 49.97
N TYR A 577 -30.99 13.30 48.70
CA TYR A 577 -31.35 14.18 47.59
C TYR A 577 -32.43 13.62 46.66
N LEU A 578 -32.32 12.36 46.24
CA LEU A 578 -33.24 11.78 45.25
C LEU A 578 -34.55 11.32 45.89
N TYR A 579 -34.46 10.64 47.04
CA TYR A 579 -35.63 10.20 47.80
C TYR A 579 -36.45 11.38 48.33
N THR A 580 -35.80 12.39 48.90
CA THR A 580 -36.47 13.60 49.40
C THR A 580 -37.20 14.40 48.32
N ARG A 581 -36.80 14.23 47.05
CA ARG A 581 -37.46 14.82 45.87
C ARG A 581 -38.46 13.88 45.18
N GLY A 582 -38.71 12.70 45.74
CA GLY A 582 -39.62 11.71 45.16
C GLY A 582 -39.13 11.09 43.84
N LEU A 583 -37.83 11.17 43.54
CA LEU A 583 -37.26 10.67 42.28
C LEU A 583 -36.82 9.19 42.36
N LYS A 584 -36.63 8.67 43.58
CA LYS A 584 -36.18 7.29 43.86
C LYS A 584 -36.82 6.76 45.13
N SER A 585 -37.01 5.44 45.21
CA SER A 585 -37.44 4.78 46.46
C SER A 585 -36.24 4.57 47.39
N ILE A 586 -36.51 4.32 48.68
CA ILE A 586 -35.45 4.07 49.66
C ILE A 586 -34.74 2.74 49.38
N GLU A 587 -35.45 1.73 48.87
CA GLU A 587 -34.88 0.44 48.47
C GLU A 587 -33.88 0.59 47.32
N ASP A 588 -34.16 1.49 46.37
CA ASP A 588 -33.23 1.82 45.28
C ASP A 588 -31.95 2.47 45.82
N CYS A 589 -32.05 3.29 46.86
CA CYS A 589 -30.90 3.96 47.48
C CYS A 589 -30.01 3.02 48.30
N CYS A 590 -30.59 1.96 48.88
CA CYS A 590 -29.84 0.95 49.64
C CYS A 590 -29.01 0.01 48.75
N ARG A 591 -29.21 0.01 47.43
CA ARG A 591 -28.44 -0.82 46.49
C ARG A 591 -27.19 -0.09 46.02
N PRO A 592 -26.00 -0.74 46.03
CA PRO A 592 -24.80 -0.13 45.47
C PRO A 592 -24.98 0.22 43.99
N ASN A 593 -24.64 1.45 43.61
CA ASN A 593 -24.74 1.88 42.21
C ASN A 593 -23.44 1.59 41.46
N ARG A 594 -23.32 0.39 40.90
CA ARG A 594 -22.14 -0.08 40.14
C ARG A 594 -21.84 0.71 38.86
N ASN A 595 -22.66 1.68 38.48
CA ASN A 595 -22.39 2.58 37.35
C ASN A 595 -21.52 3.78 37.74
N LEU A 596 -21.24 3.98 39.03
CA LEU A 596 -20.33 5.03 39.48
C LEU A 596 -18.89 4.52 39.50
N SER A 597 -17.96 5.37 39.12
CA SER A 597 -16.53 5.09 39.20
C SER A 597 -15.81 6.30 39.78
N ALA A 598 -14.72 6.03 40.48
CA ALA A 598 -13.77 7.02 40.93
C ALA A 598 -12.37 6.55 40.55
N GLY A 599 -11.49 7.49 40.24
CA GLY A 599 -10.17 7.17 39.73
C GLY A 599 -9.19 8.30 39.95
N ARG A 600 -7.90 7.96 39.92
CA ARG A 600 -6.79 8.85 40.27
C ARG A 600 -6.81 10.20 39.57
N VAL A 601 -7.17 10.24 38.27
CA VAL A 601 -7.22 11.48 37.48
C VAL A 601 -8.62 12.06 37.42
N GLN A 602 -9.66 11.22 37.28
CA GLN A 602 -11.04 11.66 37.13
C GLN A 602 -11.53 12.44 38.36
N THR A 603 -11.19 11.98 39.57
CA THR A 603 -11.65 12.60 40.81
C THR A 603 -11.06 13.99 41.04
N PRO A 604 -9.73 14.23 40.92
CA PRO A 604 -9.18 15.59 40.98
C PRO A 604 -9.72 16.52 39.90
N VAL A 605 -9.85 16.05 38.65
CA VAL A 605 -10.38 16.86 37.55
C VAL A 605 -11.82 17.29 37.83
N LEU A 606 -12.67 16.37 38.32
CA LEU A 606 -14.02 16.72 38.76
C LEU A 606 -13.99 17.75 39.90
N GLY A 607 -13.07 17.59 40.85
CA GLY A 607 -12.84 18.57 41.92
C GLY A 607 -12.51 19.97 41.39
N PHE A 608 -11.64 20.08 40.39
CA PHE A 608 -11.34 21.35 39.73
C PHE A 608 -12.58 21.93 39.05
N ILE A 609 -13.33 21.13 38.29
CA ILE A 609 -14.57 21.60 37.63
C ILE A 609 -15.57 22.15 38.65
N VAL A 610 -15.78 21.43 39.76
CA VAL A 610 -16.68 21.87 40.84
C VAL A 610 -16.17 23.14 41.52
N SER A 611 -14.86 23.23 41.78
CA SER A 611 -14.25 24.42 42.36
C SER A 611 -14.42 25.65 41.47
N GLU A 612 -14.14 25.53 40.18
CA GLU A 612 -14.31 26.63 39.21
C GLU A 612 -15.78 27.03 39.04
N PHE A 613 -16.69 26.05 39.01
CA PHE A 613 -18.13 26.34 38.98
C PHE A 613 -18.61 27.10 40.22
N ASN A 614 -18.09 26.77 41.41
CA ASN A 614 -18.46 27.49 42.63
C ASN A 614 -17.88 28.92 42.62
N LYS A 615 -16.63 29.10 42.20
CA LYS A 615 -16.01 30.43 42.03
C LYS A 615 -16.77 31.31 41.04
N SER A 616 -17.30 30.73 39.96
CA SER A 616 -18.08 31.50 38.97
C SER A 616 -19.44 31.98 39.51
N ARG A 617 -19.91 31.42 40.63
CA ARG A 617 -21.14 31.86 41.31
C ARG A 617 -20.88 32.91 42.38
N GLU A 618 -19.61 33.22 42.69
CA GLU A 618 -19.27 34.29 43.62
C GLU A 618 -19.61 35.65 43.00
N PRO A 619 -20.29 36.56 43.74
CA PRO A 619 -20.74 37.86 43.21
C PRO A 619 -19.61 38.73 42.63
N GLU A 620 -18.38 38.53 43.11
CA GLU A 620 -17.20 39.28 42.67
C GLU A 620 -16.73 38.88 41.26
N ASN A 621 -17.03 37.63 40.86
CA ASN A 621 -16.69 37.06 39.56
C ASN A 621 -17.86 37.09 38.57
N SER A 622 -19.07 37.46 39.00
CA SER A 622 -20.28 37.50 38.17
C SER A 622 -20.39 38.77 37.30
N LYS A 623 -19.27 39.40 36.94
CA LYS A 623 -19.24 40.67 36.15
C LYS A 623 -19.54 40.51 34.66
N PHE A 624 -19.92 39.32 34.19
CA PHE A 624 -20.21 39.05 32.78
C PHE A 624 -21.60 38.46 32.52
N TYR A 625 -22.61 38.77 33.34
CA TYR A 625 -24.01 38.56 32.95
C TYR A 625 -24.92 39.58 33.66
N VAL A 626 -24.92 40.83 33.17
CA VAL A 626 -26.04 41.77 33.27
C VAL A 626 -26.19 42.45 31.92
#